data_AF-A0A7J8BYT5-F1
#
_entry.id   AF-A0A7J8BYT5-F1
#
_cell.length_a   1.000
_cell.length_b   1.000
_cell.length_c   1.000
_cell.angle_alpha   90.00
_cell.angle_beta   90.00
_cell.angle_gamma   90.00
#
_symmetry.space_group_name_H-M   'P 1'
#
loop_
_entity.id
_entity.type
_entity.pdbx_description
1 polymer ?
#
loop_
_entity_poly.entity_id
_entity_poly.type
_entity_poly.pdbx_seq_one_letter_code
_entity_poly.pdbx_strand_id
1 'polypeptide(L)'
;MLSEVLLVSAPGKVILHGEHAVVHGKVALAVALNLRTYLRLQPHSSGKVGLNLPNIGIKRAWDVARLQLLDTNFLVLRVLLSLSLICVYLFACVAEQGDITPEKVEKLKEVAGFPEDCGNHEHLAVLAFLYLYLSICRKQSALPSLDITVWSELPTSAGLGSSAAYSTCLAAALLTLCEEIPNPLKDGEATSRWTSEDLELINKWAFQGERVIHGNPSGVDNAVSTWGGALRYQQGKISSLKR
;
A
#
# COMPACT_ATOMS: atom_id res chain seq x y z
N MET A 1 17.34 0.74 -9.03
CA MET A 1 15.95 1.11 -9.34
C MET A 1 15.59 0.62 -10.73
N LEU A 2 14.47 -0.08 -10.83
CA LEU A 2 13.95 -0.58 -12.11
C LEU A 2 13.61 0.59 -13.05
N SER A 3 14.01 0.48 -14.32
CA SER A 3 13.71 1.44 -15.40
C SER A 3 12.51 1.03 -16.25
N GLU A 4 11.99 -0.18 -16.04
CA GLU A 4 10.92 -0.77 -16.84
C GLU A 4 9.54 -0.44 -16.28
N VAL A 5 8.52 -0.57 -17.14
CA VAL A 5 7.12 -0.42 -16.74
C VAL A 5 6.69 -1.65 -15.96
N LEU A 6 6.16 -1.45 -14.76
CA LEU A 6 5.59 -2.52 -13.94
C LEU A 6 4.07 -2.54 -14.10
N LEU A 7 3.52 -3.73 -14.34
CA LEU A 7 2.09 -3.99 -14.32
C LEU A 7 1.79 -5.01 -13.22
N VAL A 8 0.99 -4.61 -12.24
CA VAL A 8 0.59 -5.48 -11.13
C VAL A 8 -0.93 -5.51 -11.03
N SER A 9 -1.46 -6.58 -10.45
CA SER A 9 -2.89 -6.65 -10.17
C SER A 9 -3.20 -7.44 -8.91
N ALA A 10 -4.29 -7.09 -8.23
CA ALA A 10 -4.79 -7.78 -7.04
C ALA A 10 -6.30 -8.04 -7.18
N PRO A 11 -6.80 -9.23 -6.76
CA PRO A 11 -8.22 -9.53 -6.74
C PRO A 11 -8.93 -8.79 -5.58
N GLY A 12 -10.24 -8.61 -5.70
CA GLY A 12 -11.10 -8.25 -4.57
C GLY A 12 -11.37 -9.44 -3.65
N LYS A 13 -12.32 -9.28 -2.73
CA LYS A 13 -12.84 -10.36 -1.88
C LYS A 13 -14.35 -10.42 -1.84
N VAL A 14 -14.86 -11.58 -1.48
CA VAL A 14 -16.22 -11.77 -0.97
C VAL A 14 -16.18 -12.66 0.26
N ILE A 15 -17.08 -12.40 1.20
CA ILE A 15 -17.31 -13.31 2.33
C ILE A 15 -18.26 -14.39 1.82
N LEU A 16 -17.82 -15.65 1.88
CA LEU A 16 -18.63 -16.80 1.48
C LEU A 16 -19.57 -17.22 2.62
N HIS A 17 -19.06 -17.18 3.86
CA HIS A 17 -19.81 -17.47 5.08
C HIS A 17 -19.24 -16.70 6.27
N GLY A 18 -20.11 -16.33 7.22
CA GLY A 18 -19.71 -15.85 8.54
C GLY A 18 -19.65 -14.32 8.69
N GLU A 19 -20.36 -13.61 7.81
CA GLU A 19 -20.44 -12.15 7.69
C GLU A 19 -20.68 -11.45 9.03
N HIS A 20 -21.76 -11.82 9.73
CA HIS A 20 -22.09 -11.25 11.05
C HIS A 20 -21.57 -12.13 12.19
N ALA A 21 -21.39 -13.44 11.94
CA ALA A 21 -20.95 -14.39 12.94
C ALA A 21 -19.53 -14.08 13.44
N VAL A 22 -18.69 -13.53 12.57
CA VAL A 22 -17.31 -13.13 12.88
C VAL A 22 -17.20 -12.09 14.00
N VAL A 23 -18.19 -11.19 14.10
CA VAL A 23 -18.27 -10.15 15.14
C VAL A 23 -18.44 -10.78 16.53
N HIS A 24 -19.05 -11.97 16.58
CA HIS A 24 -19.22 -12.77 17.80
C HIS A 24 -18.12 -13.82 18.00
N GLY A 25 -16.95 -13.64 17.37
CA GLY A 25 -15.80 -14.52 17.50
C GLY A 25 -15.95 -15.87 16.80
N LYS A 26 -16.94 -16.04 15.93
CA LYS A 26 -17.11 -17.25 15.11
C LYS A 26 -16.22 -17.19 13.87
N VAL A 27 -16.18 -18.30 13.15
CA VAL A 27 -15.38 -18.43 11.93
C VAL A 27 -16.07 -17.73 10.77
N ALA A 28 -15.29 -17.04 9.95
CA ALA A 28 -15.68 -16.58 8.62
C ALA A 28 -14.76 -17.15 7.54
N LEU A 29 -15.31 -17.34 6.35
CA LEU A 29 -14.60 -17.73 5.14
C LEU A 29 -14.67 -16.58 4.15
N ALA A 30 -13.51 -16.01 3.83
CA ALA A 30 -13.37 -15.00 2.78
C ALA A 30 -12.65 -15.62 1.59
N VAL A 31 -13.08 -15.30 0.38
CA VAL A 31 -12.50 -15.83 -0.86
C VAL A 31 -12.17 -14.72 -1.83
N ALA A 32 -11.14 -14.93 -2.64
CA ALA A 32 -10.73 -13.98 -3.66
C ALA A 32 -11.76 -13.91 -4.78
N LEU A 33 -12.21 -12.69 -5.09
CA LEU A 33 -13.07 -12.41 -6.22
C LEU A 33 -12.21 -12.08 -7.43
N ASN A 34 -12.38 -12.77 -8.54
CA ASN A 34 -11.57 -12.55 -9.75
C ASN A 34 -11.96 -11.29 -10.55
N LEU A 35 -12.49 -10.27 -9.86
CA LEU A 35 -12.54 -8.89 -10.33
C LEU A 35 -11.32 -8.18 -9.74
N ARG A 36 -10.47 -7.63 -10.61
CA ARG A 36 -9.13 -7.20 -10.21
C ARG A 36 -8.97 -5.69 -10.28
N THR A 37 -8.13 -5.18 -9.38
CA THR A 37 -7.51 -3.87 -9.52
C THR A 37 -6.19 -4.04 -10.24
N TYR A 38 -5.93 -3.21 -11.23
CA TYR A 38 -4.72 -3.16 -12.04
C TYR A 38 -3.99 -1.85 -11.76
N LEU A 39 -2.67 -1.94 -11.62
CA LEU A 39 -1.81 -0.79 -11.45
C LEU A 39 -0.67 -0.87 -12.46
N ARG A 40 -0.51 0.23 -13.20
CA ARG A 40 0.63 0.48 -14.09
C ARG A 40 1.52 1.53 -13.45
N LEU A 41 2.78 1.17 -13.20
CA LEU A 41 3.82 2.08 -12.71
C LEU A 41 4.87 2.27 -13.80
N GLN A 42 5.14 3.52 -14.14
CA GLN A 42 6.16 3.89 -15.12
C GLN A 42 7.16 4.86 -14.50
N PRO A 43 8.43 4.46 -14.33
CA PRO A 43 9.50 5.37 -13.91
C PRO A 43 9.74 6.44 -14.99
N HIS A 44 10.06 7.67 -14.60
CA HIS A 44 10.48 8.73 -15.51
C HIS A 44 11.49 9.67 -14.84
N SER A 45 12.08 10.60 -15.60
CA SER A 45 13.17 11.49 -15.15
C SER A 45 12.75 12.94 -14.90
N SER A 46 11.45 13.23 -14.82
CA SER A 46 10.95 14.61 -14.81
C SER A 46 10.91 15.29 -13.43
N GLY A 47 11.40 14.63 -12.36
CA GLY A 47 11.37 15.19 -11.00
C GLY A 47 9.97 15.23 -10.36
N LYS A 48 8.98 14.53 -10.91
CA LYS A 48 7.59 14.54 -10.44
C LYS A 48 7.10 13.13 -10.13
N VAL A 49 6.13 13.04 -9.24
CA VAL A 49 5.37 11.81 -8.98
C VAL A 49 3.91 12.04 -9.33
N GLY A 50 3.39 11.26 -10.27
CA GLY A 50 2.02 11.33 -10.78
C GLY A 50 1.15 10.18 -10.26
N LEU A 51 -0.08 10.50 -9.87
CA LEU A 51 -1.12 9.52 -9.55
C LEU A 51 -2.36 9.80 -10.40
N ASN A 52 -2.80 8.79 -11.14
CA ASN A 52 -4.00 8.81 -11.96
C ASN A 52 -4.94 7.68 -11.55
N LEU A 53 -6.17 8.03 -11.17
CA LEU A 53 -7.22 7.11 -10.72
C LEU A 53 -8.47 7.31 -11.59
N PRO A 54 -8.53 6.71 -12.80
CA PRO A 54 -9.61 6.96 -13.75
C PRO A 54 -11.00 6.58 -13.24
N ASN A 55 -11.13 5.54 -12.39
CA ASN A 55 -12.41 5.12 -11.83
C ASN A 55 -13.11 6.20 -10.99
N ILE A 56 -12.35 7.15 -10.44
CA ILE A 56 -12.86 8.25 -9.61
C ILE A 56 -12.51 9.63 -10.18
N GLY A 57 -11.98 9.69 -11.42
CA GLY A 57 -11.69 10.94 -12.11
C GLY A 57 -10.56 11.80 -11.50
N ILE A 58 -9.68 11.21 -10.69
CA ILE A 58 -8.61 11.96 -10.02
C ILE A 58 -7.29 11.85 -10.79
N LYS A 59 -6.68 13.00 -11.06
CA LYS A 59 -5.30 13.09 -11.52
C LYS A 59 -4.56 14.13 -10.69
N ARG A 60 -3.44 13.72 -10.10
CA ARG A 60 -2.58 14.55 -9.25
C ARG A 60 -1.13 14.30 -9.59
N ALA A 61 -0.31 15.32 -9.37
CA ALA A 61 1.13 15.23 -9.52
C ALA A 61 1.80 16.11 -8.47
N TRP A 62 2.89 15.62 -7.90
CA TRP A 62 3.67 16.32 -6.90
C TRP A 62 5.12 16.44 -7.36
N ASP A 63 5.77 17.52 -6.92
CA ASP A 63 7.20 17.70 -7.13
C ASP A 63 7.98 16.89 -6.10
N VAL A 64 8.92 16.06 -6.57
CA VAL A 64 9.68 15.15 -5.73
C VAL A 64 10.61 15.92 -4.79
N ALA A 65 11.17 17.06 -5.21
CA ALA A 65 12.03 17.86 -4.35
C ALA A 65 11.25 18.45 -3.17
N ARG A 66 10.00 18.87 -3.39
CA ARG A 66 9.11 19.31 -2.30
C ARG A 66 8.82 18.18 -1.32
N LEU A 67 8.55 16.97 -1.83
CA LEU A 67 8.29 15.79 -0.99
C LEU A 67 9.52 15.35 -0.19
N GLN A 68 10.72 15.43 -0.76
CA GLN A 68 11.98 15.08 -0.08
C GLN A 68 12.25 15.99 1.13
N LEU A 69 11.94 17.30 1.02
CA LEU A 69 12.08 18.25 2.12
C LEU A 69 11.13 17.95 3.29
N LEU A 70 9.96 17.39 2.99
CA LEU A 70 8.97 17.01 4.01
C LEU A 70 9.38 15.75 4.75
N ASP A 71 9.98 14.78 4.04
CA ASP A 71 10.46 13.52 4.64
C ASP A 71 11.49 13.77 5.76
N THR A 72 12.38 14.76 5.57
CA THR A 72 13.35 15.16 6.61
C THR A 72 12.73 15.71 7.90
N ASN A 73 11.49 16.20 7.86
CA ASN A 73 10.77 16.77 9.02
C ASN A 73 9.63 15.88 9.54
N PHE A 74 9.16 14.91 8.75
CA PHE A 74 7.97 14.10 9.06
C PHE A 74 8.26 12.91 9.98
N LEU A 75 9.48 12.36 9.93
CA LEU A 75 9.87 11.14 10.67
C LEU A 75 11.09 11.32 11.59
N VAL A 76 11.84 12.42 11.49
CA VAL A 76 12.94 12.74 12.42
C VAL A 76 12.39 13.47 13.65
N LEU A 77 11.57 12.79 14.45
CA LEU A 77 11.30 13.22 15.83
C LEU A 77 12.18 12.42 16.80
N ARG A 78 13.41 12.91 16.95
CA ARG A 78 14.38 12.79 18.06
C ARG A 78 14.92 11.41 18.45
N VAL A 79 16.22 11.21 18.21
CA VAL A 79 17.19 11.02 19.31
C VAL A 79 18.44 11.85 19.01
N LEU A 80 18.51 13.03 19.62
CA LEU A 80 19.75 13.78 19.77
C LEU A 80 20.14 13.69 21.23
N LEU A 81 20.71 12.56 21.62
CA LEU A 81 21.49 12.46 22.85
C LEU A 81 22.71 11.57 22.56
N SER A 82 23.84 12.24 22.40
CA SER A 82 25.18 11.82 22.78
C SER A 82 25.41 10.32 22.97
N LEU A 83 26.16 9.71 22.05
CA LEU A 83 27.41 8.96 22.31
C LEU A 83 27.72 8.03 21.12
N SER A 84 28.93 8.20 20.59
CA SER A 84 29.71 7.23 19.80
C SER A 84 29.00 6.50 18.65
N LEU A 85 29.17 7.05 17.43
CA LEU A 85 29.66 6.44 16.17
C LEU A 85 29.34 4.97 15.76
N ILE A 86 28.51 4.22 16.49
CA ILE A 86 28.24 2.80 16.24
C ILE A 86 26.76 2.54 15.87
N CYS A 87 25.88 3.52 16.03
CA CYS A 87 24.42 3.32 15.87
C CYS A 87 23.85 3.66 14.49
N VAL A 88 24.64 3.68 13.40
CA VAL A 88 24.12 3.92 12.04
C VAL A 88 23.68 2.62 11.36
N TYR A 89 24.31 1.48 11.68
CA TYR A 89 24.02 0.20 11.01
C TYR A 89 22.86 -0.58 11.63
N LEU A 90 22.58 -0.40 12.93
CA LEU A 90 21.53 -1.16 13.60
C LEU A 90 20.13 -0.53 13.46
N PHE A 91 20.06 0.76 13.13
CA PHE A 91 18.79 1.51 13.04
C PHE A 91 18.01 1.24 11.75
N ALA A 92 18.65 0.71 10.70
CA ALA A 92 17.97 0.39 9.43
C ALA A 92 17.03 -0.83 9.53
N CYS A 93 17.22 -1.69 10.53
CA CYS A 93 16.46 -2.94 10.68
C CYS A 93 15.16 -2.78 11.48
N VAL A 94 15.00 -1.68 12.22
CA VAL A 94 13.78 -1.40 12.98
C VAL A 94 13.08 -0.23 12.33
N ALA A 95 12.31 -0.54 11.28
CA ALA A 95 11.18 0.28 10.93
C ALA A 95 10.22 0.24 12.14
N GLU A 96 10.44 1.12 13.12
CA GLU A 96 9.52 1.27 14.23
C GLU A 96 8.13 1.51 13.64
N GLN A 97 7.25 0.60 14.02
CA GLN A 97 5.83 0.55 13.72
C GLN A 97 5.15 1.71 14.42
N GLY A 98 5.44 2.94 14.00
CA GLY A 98 4.74 4.10 14.49
C GLY A 98 3.35 4.10 13.87
N ASP A 99 2.34 3.75 14.67
CA ASP A 99 0.93 3.90 14.31
C ASP A 99 0.67 5.22 13.58
N ILE A 100 -0.27 5.21 12.64
CA ILE A 100 -0.76 6.42 11.97
C ILE A 100 -1.42 7.28 13.04
N THR A 101 -0.69 8.31 13.49
CA THR A 101 -1.24 9.31 14.40
C THR A 101 -2.07 10.32 13.60
N PRO A 102 -3.12 10.92 14.19
CA PRO A 102 -3.92 11.95 13.54
C PRO A 102 -3.05 13.11 13.02
N GLU A 103 -1.97 13.46 13.72
CA GLU A 103 -0.99 14.47 13.31
C GLU A 103 -0.27 14.12 11.99
N LYS A 104 0.05 12.84 11.75
CA LYS A 104 0.65 12.38 10.49
C LYS A 104 -0.35 12.50 9.34
N VAL A 105 -1.62 12.20 9.59
CA VAL A 105 -2.69 12.32 8.59
C VAL A 105 -2.92 13.78 8.22
N GLU A 106 -2.93 14.68 9.21
CA GLU A 106 -3.11 16.12 8.99
C GLU A 106 -2.01 16.71 8.12
N LYS A 107 -0.73 16.42 8.43
CA LYS A 107 0.40 16.80 7.59
C LYS A 107 0.31 16.20 6.18
N LEU A 108 -0.09 14.94 6.04
CA LEU A 108 -0.29 14.35 4.70
C LEU A 108 -1.38 15.08 3.90
N LYS A 109 -2.44 15.60 4.55
CA LYS A 109 -3.47 16.41 3.90
C LYS A 109 -2.91 17.73 3.37
N GLU A 110 -2.06 18.40 4.16
CA GLU A 110 -1.37 19.63 3.72
C GLU A 110 -0.52 19.36 2.46
N VAL A 111 0.23 18.25 2.47
CA VAL A 111 1.12 17.85 1.35
C VAL A 111 0.32 17.46 0.11
N ALA A 112 -0.80 16.76 0.30
CA ALA A 112 -1.68 16.38 -0.78
C ALA A 112 -2.32 17.59 -1.50
N GLY A 113 -2.31 18.78 -0.87
CA GLY A 113 -2.77 20.04 -1.45
C GLY A 113 -4.29 20.09 -1.62
N PHE A 114 -5.03 19.42 -0.73
CA PHE A 114 -6.47 19.37 -0.79
C PHE A 114 -7.10 20.63 -0.17
N PRO A 115 -8.03 21.32 -0.86
CA PRO A 115 -8.92 22.26 -0.19
C PRO A 115 -9.86 21.49 0.76
N GLU A 116 -10.29 22.14 1.84
CA GLU A 116 -11.02 21.54 2.98
C GLU A 116 -12.33 20.81 2.59
N ASP A 117 -12.84 20.97 1.36
CA ASP A 117 -14.20 20.60 0.92
C ASP A 117 -14.35 19.46 -0.12
N CYS A 118 -13.31 18.69 -0.49
CA CYS A 118 -13.51 17.57 -1.44
C CYS A 118 -14.04 16.29 -0.73
N GLY A 119 -14.71 15.39 -1.45
CA GLY A 119 -15.37 14.21 -0.87
C GLY A 119 -14.46 13.28 -0.05
N ASN A 120 -14.97 12.81 1.10
CA ASN A 120 -14.19 12.10 2.14
C ASN A 120 -13.38 10.88 1.65
N HIS A 121 -13.90 10.08 0.71
CA HIS A 121 -13.24 8.83 0.33
C HIS A 121 -12.14 8.99 -0.73
N GLU A 122 -12.25 10.01 -1.58
CA GLU A 122 -11.30 10.31 -2.66
C GLU A 122 -9.95 10.78 -2.11
N HIS A 123 -10.01 11.61 -1.06
CA HIS A 123 -8.84 12.06 -0.30
C HIS A 123 -8.05 10.90 0.29
N LEU A 124 -8.74 9.93 0.86
CA LEU A 124 -8.12 8.82 1.57
C LEU A 124 -7.28 7.94 0.64
N ALA A 125 -7.71 7.75 -0.61
CA ALA A 125 -6.93 7.00 -1.61
C ALA A 125 -5.60 7.69 -1.94
N VAL A 126 -5.60 9.02 -2.06
CA VAL A 126 -4.40 9.82 -2.32
C VAL A 126 -3.49 9.86 -1.09
N LEU A 127 -4.08 10.00 0.11
CA LEU A 127 -3.34 9.96 1.37
C LEU A 127 -2.65 8.61 1.58
N ALA A 128 -3.35 7.51 1.30
CA ALA A 128 -2.79 6.16 1.36
C ALA A 128 -1.64 5.99 0.37
N PHE A 129 -1.79 6.52 -0.85
CA PHE A 129 -0.70 6.54 -1.84
C PHE A 129 0.52 7.29 -1.32
N LEU A 130 0.36 8.55 -0.90
CA LEU A 130 1.47 9.38 -0.41
C LEU A 130 2.14 8.75 0.80
N TYR A 131 1.35 8.19 1.72
CA TYR A 131 1.88 7.47 2.89
C TYR A 131 2.74 6.28 2.47
N LEU A 132 2.26 5.41 1.57
CA LEU A 132 3.02 4.24 1.12
C LEU A 132 4.26 4.65 0.32
N TYR A 133 4.12 5.63 -0.58
CA TYR A 133 5.22 6.15 -1.39
C TYR A 133 6.35 6.71 -0.51
N LEU A 134 6.04 7.62 0.41
CA LEU A 134 7.06 8.20 1.31
C LEU A 134 7.65 7.13 2.23
N SER A 135 6.81 6.26 2.81
CA SER A 135 7.25 5.28 3.80
C SER A 135 8.08 4.13 3.22
N ILE A 136 7.80 3.70 1.98
CA ILE A 136 8.53 2.64 1.29
C ILE A 136 9.78 3.21 0.63
N CYS A 137 9.66 4.33 -0.10
CA CYS A 137 10.77 4.91 -0.84
C CYS A 137 11.81 5.65 0.04
N ARG A 138 11.54 5.87 1.34
CA ARG A 138 12.49 6.51 2.28
C ARG A 138 13.87 5.86 2.37
N LYS A 139 13.96 4.55 2.08
CA LYS A 139 15.23 3.82 2.14
C LYS A 139 16.16 4.18 0.99
N GLN A 140 15.62 4.81 -0.06
CA GLN A 140 16.39 5.26 -1.19
C GLN A 140 17.07 6.61 -0.88
N SER A 141 18.25 6.81 -1.47
CA SER A 141 18.99 8.06 -1.34
C SER A 141 18.26 9.28 -1.92
N ALA A 142 17.36 9.05 -2.88
CA ALA A 142 16.49 10.06 -3.47
C ALA A 142 15.14 9.42 -3.82
N LEU A 143 14.06 10.17 -3.59
CA LEU A 143 12.72 9.76 -3.96
C LEU A 143 12.59 9.60 -5.51
N PRO A 144 11.96 8.51 -6.00
CA PRO A 144 11.83 8.26 -7.43
C PRO A 144 10.75 9.11 -8.12
N SER A 145 11.04 9.57 -9.33
CA SER A 145 10.02 10.15 -10.22
C SER A 145 9.27 9.04 -10.96
N LEU A 146 7.95 9.03 -10.84
CA LEU A 146 7.11 7.93 -11.33
C LEU A 146 5.69 8.36 -11.66
N ASP A 147 5.12 7.73 -12.69
CA ASP A 147 3.73 7.87 -13.08
C ASP A 147 2.98 6.58 -12.75
N ILE A 148 2.01 6.66 -11.84
CA ILE A 148 1.15 5.55 -11.46
C ILE A 148 -0.26 5.78 -12.02
N THR A 149 -0.79 4.76 -12.68
CA THR A 149 -2.20 4.69 -13.05
C THR A 149 -2.84 3.45 -12.45
N VAL A 150 -3.94 3.62 -11.72
CA VAL A 150 -4.71 2.50 -11.15
C VAL A 150 -6.11 2.47 -11.75
N TRP A 151 -6.48 1.32 -12.31
CA TRP A 151 -7.83 1.06 -12.79
C TRP A 151 -8.37 -0.24 -12.17
N SER A 152 -9.64 -0.28 -11.78
CA SER A 152 -10.26 -1.44 -11.14
C SER A 152 -11.55 -1.86 -11.83
N GLU A 153 -11.76 -3.17 -11.90
CA GLU A 153 -13.04 -3.81 -12.27
C GLU A 153 -14.03 -3.82 -11.08
N LEU A 154 -13.54 -3.62 -9.86
CA LEU A 154 -14.35 -3.67 -8.65
C LEU A 154 -15.21 -2.40 -8.54
N PRO A 155 -16.54 -2.51 -8.33
CA PRO A 155 -17.37 -1.37 -7.98
C PRO A 155 -16.88 -0.75 -6.66
N THR A 156 -16.75 0.57 -6.66
CA THR A 156 -16.35 1.32 -5.48
C THR A 156 -17.42 1.20 -4.39
N SER A 157 -16.99 1.08 -3.13
CA SER A 157 -17.86 1.07 -1.95
C SER A 157 -18.90 -0.07 -1.87
N ALA A 158 -18.74 -1.15 -2.65
CA ALA A 158 -19.63 -2.32 -2.62
C ALA A 158 -19.26 -3.38 -1.57
N GLY A 159 -18.30 -3.11 -0.67
CA GLY A 159 -17.80 -4.09 0.30
C GLY A 159 -16.86 -5.16 -0.27
N LEU A 160 -16.56 -5.12 -1.57
CA LEU A 160 -15.74 -6.12 -2.28
C LEU A 160 -14.22 -5.96 -2.08
N GLY A 161 -13.77 -5.03 -1.23
CA GLY A 161 -12.35 -4.84 -0.90
C GLY A 161 -11.53 -4.15 -1.98
N SER A 162 -12.13 -3.18 -2.70
CA SER A 162 -11.42 -2.39 -3.71
C SER A 162 -10.25 -1.59 -3.13
N SER A 163 -10.39 -1.04 -1.91
CA SER A 163 -9.32 -0.29 -1.22
C SER A 163 -8.15 -1.19 -0.83
N ALA A 164 -8.44 -2.42 -0.41
CA ALA A 164 -7.43 -3.41 -0.10
C ALA A 164 -6.69 -3.86 -1.36
N ALA A 165 -7.40 -4.15 -2.44
CA ALA A 165 -6.79 -4.49 -3.73
C ALA A 165 -5.91 -3.33 -4.26
N TYR A 166 -6.35 -2.08 -4.08
CA TYR A 166 -5.57 -0.88 -4.36
C TYR A 166 -4.28 -0.80 -3.53
N SER A 167 -4.39 -0.94 -2.21
CA SER A 167 -3.25 -0.89 -1.28
C SER A 167 -2.25 -2.02 -1.54
N THR A 168 -2.73 -3.22 -1.86
CA THR A 168 -1.89 -4.38 -2.26
C THR A 168 -1.14 -4.10 -3.57
N CYS A 169 -1.82 -3.54 -4.58
CA CYS A 169 -1.15 -3.17 -5.84
C CYS A 169 -0.07 -2.11 -5.62
N LEU A 170 -0.37 -1.07 -4.84
CA LEU A 170 0.59 -0.02 -4.51
C LEU A 170 1.81 -0.56 -3.78
N ALA A 171 1.58 -1.35 -2.72
CA ALA A 171 2.66 -1.95 -1.94
C ALA A 171 3.54 -2.84 -2.83
N ALA A 172 2.95 -3.72 -3.64
CA ALA A 172 3.69 -4.60 -4.53
C ALA A 172 4.54 -3.82 -5.56
N ALA A 173 3.96 -2.82 -6.22
CA ALA A 173 4.66 -2.04 -7.22
C ALA A 173 5.78 -1.18 -6.62
N LEU A 174 5.55 -0.53 -5.48
CA LEU A 174 6.55 0.31 -4.82
C LEU A 174 7.69 -0.52 -4.22
N LEU A 175 7.40 -1.65 -3.58
CA LEU A 175 8.44 -2.54 -3.06
C LEU A 175 9.31 -3.12 -4.18
N THR A 176 8.68 -3.47 -5.31
CA THR A 176 9.42 -3.98 -6.49
C THR A 176 10.27 -2.88 -7.13
N LEU A 177 9.71 -1.66 -7.29
CA LEU A 177 10.46 -0.50 -7.79
C LEU A 177 11.67 -0.18 -6.90
N CYS A 178 11.49 -0.28 -5.59
CA CYS A 178 12.54 -0.04 -4.62
C CYS A 178 13.55 -1.17 -4.47
N GLU A 179 13.38 -2.27 -5.21
CA GLU A 179 14.24 -3.47 -5.13
C GLU A 179 14.26 -4.08 -3.72
N GLU A 180 13.21 -3.83 -2.92
CA GLU A 180 13.00 -4.46 -1.60
C GLU A 180 12.47 -5.89 -1.77
N ILE A 181 11.77 -6.15 -2.86
CA ILE A 181 11.36 -7.48 -3.32
C ILE A 181 11.78 -7.68 -4.78
N PRO A 182 12.13 -8.90 -5.21
CA PRO A 182 12.50 -9.18 -6.59
C PRO A 182 11.32 -8.96 -7.56
N ASN A 183 11.62 -8.62 -8.81
CA ASN A 183 10.62 -8.66 -9.88
C ASN A 183 10.29 -10.14 -10.19
N PRO A 184 9.02 -10.56 -10.07
CA PRO A 184 8.65 -11.96 -10.24
C PRO A 184 8.61 -12.37 -11.72
N LEU A 185 8.49 -11.41 -12.65
CA LEU A 185 8.49 -11.67 -14.08
C LEU A 185 9.91 -12.03 -14.53
N LYS A 186 10.10 -13.28 -14.92
CA LYS A 186 11.29 -13.76 -15.63
C LYS A 186 11.05 -13.68 -17.13
N ASP A 187 12.13 -13.58 -17.90
CA ASP A 187 12.07 -13.55 -19.37
C ASP A 187 11.22 -14.71 -19.91
N GLY A 188 10.11 -14.36 -20.59
CA GLY A 188 9.25 -15.31 -21.29
C GLY A 188 7.95 -15.72 -20.57
N GLU A 189 7.73 -15.34 -19.30
CA GLU A 189 6.47 -15.61 -18.61
C GLU A 189 5.47 -14.45 -18.75
N ALA A 190 4.21 -14.77 -19.09
CA ALA A 190 3.16 -13.76 -19.23
C ALA A 190 2.67 -13.20 -17.88
N THR A 191 2.72 -14.01 -16.82
CA THR A 191 2.27 -13.65 -15.47
C THR A 191 3.06 -14.44 -14.43
N SER A 192 3.47 -13.78 -13.35
CA SER A 192 4.14 -14.43 -12.22
C SER A 192 3.66 -13.85 -10.89
N ARG A 193 4.01 -14.52 -9.78
CA ARG A 193 3.70 -14.12 -8.40
C ARG A 193 4.98 -14.12 -7.56
N TRP A 194 5.02 -13.26 -6.56
CA TRP A 194 6.09 -13.21 -5.57
C TRP A 194 6.10 -14.44 -4.65
N THR A 195 7.22 -14.64 -3.93
CA THR A 195 7.39 -15.72 -2.95
C THR A 195 6.51 -15.50 -1.71
N SER A 196 6.43 -16.50 -0.83
CA SER A 196 5.59 -16.39 0.38
C SER A 196 6.12 -15.30 1.33
N GLU A 197 7.44 -15.16 1.42
CA GLU A 197 8.13 -14.17 2.25
C GLU A 197 7.87 -12.74 1.75
N ASP A 198 7.93 -12.55 0.43
CA ASP A 198 7.64 -11.26 -0.22
C ASP A 198 6.15 -10.89 -0.07
N LEU A 199 5.25 -11.88 -0.19
CA LEU A 199 3.81 -11.67 -0.01
C LEU A 199 3.46 -11.24 1.43
N GLU A 200 4.16 -11.75 2.45
CA GLU A 200 4.00 -11.27 3.83
C GLU A 200 4.37 -9.77 3.95
N LEU A 201 5.45 -9.35 3.30
CA LEU A 201 5.86 -7.95 3.28
C LEU A 201 4.86 -7.06 2.52
N ILE A 202 4.38 -7.52 1.37
CA ILE A 202 3.32 -6.84 0.60
C ILE A 202 2.07 -6.70 1.47
N ASN A 203 1.62 -7.76 2.12
CA ASN A 203 0.43 -7.74 2.97
C ASN A 203 0.60 -6.78 4.15
N LYS A 204 1.78 -6.76 4.78
CA LYS A 204 2.09 -5.86 5.90
C LYS A 204 1.98 -4.39 5.49
N TRP A 205 2.51 -4.02 4.32
CA TRP A 205 2.41 -2.64 3.81
C TRP A 205 1.00 -2.31 3.34
N ALA A 206 0.34 -3.23 2.63
CA ALA A 206 -1.05 -3.07 2.23
C ALA A 206 -1.98 -2.85 3.44
N PHE A 207 -1.72 -3.53 4.55
CA PHE A 207 -2.43 -3.32 5.81
C PHE A 207 -2.26 -1.89 6.34
N GLN A 208 -1.05 -1.31 6.28
CA GLN A 208 -0.86 0.08 6.69
C GLN A 208 -1.61 1.05 5.78
N GLY A 209 -1.65 0.79 4.46
CA GLY A 209 -2.49 1.55 3.52
C GLY A 209 -3.97 1.51 3.91
N GLU A 210 -4.50 0.32 4.21
CA GLU A 210 -5.87 0.14 4.70
C GLU A 210 -6.13 0.87 6.03
N ARG A 211 -5.13 0.96 6.92
CA ARG A 211 -5.24 1.75 8.16
C ARG A 211 -5.35 3.25 7.88
N VAL A 212 -4.69 3.77 6.84
CA VAL A 212 -4.87 5.19 6.43
C VAL A 212 -6.31 5.42 5.97
N ILE A 213 -6.90 4.47 5.24
CA ILE A 213 -8.23 4.63 4.64
C ILE A 213 -9.35 4.39 5.67
N HIS A 214 -9.25 3.34 6.47
CA HIS A 214 -10.34 2.86 7.35
C HIS A 214 -10.05 3.01 8.85
N GLY A 215 -8.85 3.40 9.25
CA GLY A 215 -8.41 3.53 10.64
C GLY A 215 -8.10 2.17 11.29
N ASN A 216 -9.12 1.36 11.55
CA ASN A 216 -8.99 0.07 12.25
C ASN A 216 -9.51 -1.14 11.43
N PRO A 217 -8.87 -1.45 10.27
CA PRO A 217 -9.21 -2.61 9.46
C PRO A 217 -8.85 -3.93 10.16
N SER A 218 -9.59 -5.00 9.85
CA SER A 218 -9.36 -6.35 10.42
C SER A 218 -8.15 -7.09 9.82
N GLY A 219 -7.66 -6.65 8.66
CA GLY A 219 -6.58 -7.31 7.93
C GLY A 219 -7.04 -8.39 6.94
N VAL A 220 -8.33 -8.72 6.90
CA VAL A 220 -8.86 -9.78 6.01
C VAL A 220 -8.84 -9.36 4.55
N ASP A 221 -9.21 -8.12 4.27
CA ASP A 221 -9.39 -7.64 2.90
C ASP A 221 -8.07 -7.64 2.11
N ASN A 222 -7.01 -7.09 2.72
CA ASN A 222 -5.66 -7.07 2.16
C ASN A 222 -5.02 -8.46 2.16
N ALA A 223 -5.33 -9.30 3.15
CA ALA A 223 -4.89 -10.70 3.15
C ALA A 223 -5.44 -11.46 1.93
N VAL A 224 -6.74 -11.35 1.66
CA VAL A 224 -7.35 -11.97 0.48
C VAL A 224 -6.76 -11.39 -0.81
N SER A 225 -6.57 -10.07 -0.86
CA SER A 225 -5.99 -9.39 -2.02
C SER A 225 -4.54 -9.83 -2.29
N THR A 226 -3.79 -10.17 -1.24
CA THR A 226 -2.38 -10.53 -1.35
C THR A 226 -2.19 -12.01 -1.70
N TRP A 227 -2.73 -12.93 -0.90
CA TRP A 227 -2.52 -14.37 -1.12
C TRP A 227 -3.48 -14.96 -2.16
N GLY A 228 -4.69 -14.40 -2.28
CA GLY A 228 -5.78 -14.99 -3.05
C GLY A 228 -6.33 -16.26 -2.41
N GLY A 229 -7.05 -17.06 -3.21
CA GLY A 229 -7.62 -18.33 -2.73
C GLY A 229 -8.74 -18.14 -1.72
N ALA A 230 -8.75 -18.99 -0.68
CA ALA A 230 -9.72 -18.96 0.41
C ALA A 230 -9.02 -18.81 1.77
N LEU A 231 -9.52 -17.90 2.58
CA LEU A 231 -8.99 -17.57 3.90
C LEU A 231 -10.03 -17.81 4.97
N ARG A 232 -9.64 -18.53 6.02
CA ARG A 232 -10.37 -18.67 7.26
C ARG A 232 -9.94 -17.55 8.21
N TYR A 233 -10.92 -16.80 8.69
CA TYR A 233 -10.73 -15.81 9.73
C TYR A 233 -11.44 -16.25 11.02
N GLN A 234 -10.77 -16.09 12.16
CA GLN A 234 -11.37 -16.30 13.48
C GLN A 234 -10.63 -15.45 14.54
N GLN A 235 -11.35 -14.52 15.19
CA GLN A 235 -10.80 -13.71 16.30
C GLN A 235 -9.42 -13.08 15.99
N GLY A 236 -9.28 -12.44 14.83
CA GLY A 236 -8.02 -11.80 14.40
C GLY A 236 -6.98 -12.75 13.82
N LYS A 237 -7.19 -14.07 13.87
CA LYS A 237 -6.29 -15.05 13.25
C LYS A 237 -6.77 -15.35 11.83
N ILE A 238 -5.86 -15.18 10.87
CA ILE A 238 -6.08 -15.49 9.45
C ILE A 238 -5.28 -16.74 9.09
N SER A 239 -5.90 -17.68 8.37
CA SER A 239 -5.23 -18.89 7.87
C SER A 239 -5.73 -19.23 6.47
N SER A 240 -4.82 -19.56 5.55
CA SER A 240 -5.18 -19.98 4.20
C SER A 240 -5.66 -21.43 4.19
N LEU A 241 -6.76 -21.70 3.48
CA LEU A 241 -7.20 -23.06 3.23
C LEU A 241 -6.39 -23.60 2.05
N LYS A 242 -5.61 -24.65 2.32
CA LYS A 242 -4.94 -25.40 1.25
C LYS A 242 -5.97 -26.22 0.47
N ARG A 243 -5.81 -26.25 -0.85
CA ARG A 243 -6.57 -27.12 -1.75
C ARG A 243 -6.07 -28.55 -1.68
#